data_AF-A0A0A2B4B9-F1
#
_entry.id   AF-A0A0A2B4B9-F1
#
_cell.length_a   1.000
_cell.length_b   1.000
_cell.length_c   1.000
_cell.angle_alpha   90.00
_cell.angle_beta   90.00
_cell.angle_gamma   90.00
#
_symmetry.space_group_name_H-M   'P 1'
#
loop_
_entity.id
_entity.type
_entity.pdbx_description
1 polymer ?
#
loop_
_entity_poly.entity_id
_entity_poly.type
_entity_poly.pdbx_seq_one_letter_code
_entity_poly.pdbx_strand_id
1 'polypeptide(L)' 'MSVSKSKNLERKLDNFAKEARNELNNVCGSSLWESLGFVFFDQLEDSEKIAKANFYYGQLQIINEIKFSI' A
#
# COMPACT_ATOMS: atom_id res chain seq x y z
N MET A 1 -8.45 7.79 -23.29
CA MET A 1 -9.54 7.27 -22.42
C MET A 1 -10.53 8.40 -22.15
N SER A 2 -11.82 8.10 -21.90
CA SER A 2 -12.78 9.13 -21.47
C SER A 2 -12.37 9.67 -20.09
N VAL A 3 -12.30 11.00 -19.93
CA VAL A 3 -11.88 11.69 -18.69
C VAL A 3 -12.64 11.16 -17.45
N SER A 4 -13.92 10.82 -17.60
CA SER A 4 -14.75 10.27 -16.53
C SER A 4 -14.31 8.87 -16.07
N LYS A 5 -13.77 8.05 -16.98
CA LYS A 5 -13.24 6.72 -16.65
C LYS A 5 -11.93 6.82 -15.87
N SER A 6 -11.04 7.75 -16.25
CA SER A 6 -9.78 7.99 -15.53
C SER A 6 -10.04 8.47 -14.10
N LYS A 7 -10.90 9.47 -13.90
CA LYS A 7 -11.25 9.96 -12.54
C LYS A 7 -11.87 8.89 -11.64
N ASN A 8 -12.72 8.03 -12.20
CA ASN A 8 -13.31 6.94 -11.41
C ASN A 8 -12.27 5.86 -11.05
N LEU A 9 -11.30 5.62 -11.92
CA LEU A 9 -10.19 4.71 -11.66
C LEU A 9 -9.27 5.26 -10.58
N GLU A 10 -8.87 6.53 -10.68
CA GLU A 10 -8.08 7.23 -9.65
C GLU A 10 -8.72 7.12 -8.27
N ARG A 11 -10.03 7.40 -8.17
CA ARG A 11 -10.77 7.29 -6.91
C ARG A 11 -10.76 5.86 -6.34
N LYS A 12 -10.86 4.84 -7.21
CA LYS A 12 -10.76 3.44 -6.76
C LYS A 12 -9.36 3.12 -6.26
N LEU A 13 -8.34 3.57 -6.97
CA LEU A 13 -6.93 3.41 -6.58
C LEU A 13 -6.63 4.12 -5.25
N ASP A 14 -7.21 5.30 -5.01
CA ASP A 14 -7.12 6.00 -3.72
C ASP A 14 -7.74 5.21 -2.58
N ASN A 15 -8.93 4.62 -2.81
CA ASN A 15 -9.58 3.80 -1.81
C ASN A 15 -8.74 2.57 -1.45
N PHE A 16 -8.20 1.87 -2.45
CA PHE A 16 -7.32 0.72 -2.22
C PHE A 16 -6.02 1.13 -1.51
N ALA A 17 -5.42 2.27 -1.88
CA ALA A 17 -4.22 2.76 -1.21
C ALA A 17 -4.49 3.10 0.26
N LYS A 18 -5.67 3.67 0.56
CA LYS A 18 -6.07 3.98 1.93
C LYS A 18 -6.26 2.71 2.76
N GLU A 19 -6.89 1.68 2.19
CA GLU A 19 -7.10 0.39 2.85
C GLU A 19 -5.76 -0.31 3.12
N ALA A 20 -4.88 -0.41 2.12
CA ALA A 20 -3.56 -1.01 2.28
C ALA A 20 -2.71 -0.27 3.33
N ARG A 21 -2.76 1.07 3.38
CA ARG A 21 -2.10 1.86 4.44
C ARG A 21 -2.65 1.56 5.82
N ASN A 22 -3.97 1.41 5.94
CA ASN A 22 -4.61 1.14 7.21
C ASN A 22 -4.22 -0.26 7.74
N GLU A 23 -4.22 -1.26 6.86
CA GLU A 23 -3.77 -2.60 7.19
C GLU A 23 -2.28 -2.64 7.53
N LEU A 24 -1.43 -1.89 6.82
CA LEU A 24 -0.02 -1.76 7.17
C LEU A 24 0.18 -1.13 8.54
N ASN A 25 -0.55 -0.06 8.86
CA ASN A 25 -0.51 0.56 10.19
C ASN A 25 -0.98 -0.41 11.29
N ASN A 26 -1.96 -1.26 11.01
CA ASN A 26 -2.45 -2.28 11.93
C ASN A 26 -1.40 -3.39 12.17
N VAL A 27 -0.81 -3.91 11.09
CA VAL A 27 0.22 -4.96 11.15
C VAL A 27 1.50 -4.45 11.80
N CYS A 28 1.91 -3.23 11.46
CA CYS A 28 3.14 -2.60 11.93
C CYS A 28 3.01 -1.91 13.30
N GLY A 29 1.78 -1.66 13.77
CA GLY A 29 1.49 -0.89 14.99
C GLY A 29 1.96 0.57 14.95
N SER A 30 2.45 1.05 13.80
CA SER A 30 2.98 2.40 13.60
C SER A 30 2.95 2.75 12.12
N SER A 31 3.12 4.04 11.80
CA SER A 31 3.32 4.52 10.43
C SER A 31 4.79 4.64 10.02
N LEU A 32 5.73 4.12 10.83
CA LEU A 32 7.18 4.20 10.57
C LEU A 32 7.59 3.49 9.28
N TRP A 33 6.83 2.45 8.89
CA TRP A 33 7.03 1.75 7.63
C TRP A 33 6.89 2.66 6.40
N GLU A 34 6.18 3.79 6.49
CA GLU A 34 6.06 4.73 5.37
C GLU A 34 7.42 5.37 5.01
N SER A 35 8.29 5.57 6.02
CA SER A 35 9.63 6.13 5.82
C SER A 35 10.70 5.05 5.67
N LEU A 36 10.55 3.92 6.35
CA LEU A 36 11.56 2.86 6.42
C LEU A 36 11.37 1.77 5.35
N GLY A 37 10.15 1.60 4.83
CA GLY A 37 9.81 0.60 3.84
C GLY A 37 10.12 -0.82 4.30
N PHE A 38 10.70 -1.62 3.40
CA PHE A 38 10.99 -3.04 3.61
C PHE A 38 11.84 -3.33 4.85
N VAL A 39 12.75 -2.42 5.21
CA VAL A 39 13.63 -2.57 6.39
C VAL A 39 12.82 -2.64 7.69
N PHE A 40 11.68 -1.97 7.74
CA PHE A 40 10.79 -2.05 8.91
C PHE A 40 10.14 -3.43 9.03
N PHE A 41 9.78 -4.04 7.90
CA PHE A 41 9.11 -5.35 7.92
C PHE A 41 10.05 -6.47 8.33
N ASP A 42 11.34 -6.38 7.98
CA ASP A 42 12.36 -7.36 8.39
C ASP A 42 12.58 -7.40 9.93
N GLN A 43 12.22 -6.32 10.62
CA GLN A 43 12.27 -6.23 12.08
C GLN A 43 11.03 -6.84 12.78
N LEU A 44 10.00 -7.23 12.03
CA LEU A 44 8.83 -7.89 12.60
C LEU A 44 9.18 -9.33 12.99
N GLU A 45 8.93 -9.71 14.23
CA GLU A 45 9.25 -11.07 14.72
C GLU A 45 8.29 -12.14 14.17
N ASP A 46 7.11 -11.73 13.69
CA ASP A 46 6.02 -12.61 13.25
C ASP A 46 6.01 -12.73 11.73
N SER A 47 6.30 -13.94 11.23
CA SER A 47 6.31 -14.27 9.80
C SER A 47 4.96 -14.01 9.12
N GLU A 48 3.83 -14.16 9.82
CA GLU A 48 2.51 -13.84 9.27
C GLU A 48 2.33 -12.33 9.08
N LYS A 49 2.85 -11.53 10.03
CA LYS A 49 2.87 -10.07 9.91
C LYS A 49 3.80 -9.61 8.80
N ILE A 50 4.98 -10.21 8.67
CA ILE A 50 5.90 -9.95 7.55
C ILE A 50 5.21 -10.20 6.21
N ALA A 51 4.56 -11.35 6.06
CA ALA A 51 3.86 -11.72 4.83
C ALA A 51 2.74 -10.74 4.49
N LYS A 52 1.90 -10.37 5.47
CA LYS A 52 0.83 -9.37 5.28
C LYS A 52 1.39 -8.00 4.95
N ALA A 53 2.43 -7.55 5.64
CA ALA A 53 3.05 -6.27 5.39
C ALA A 53 3.63 -6.20 3.97
N ASN A 54 4.37 -7.22 3.54
CA ASN A 54 4.90 -7.32 2.19
C ASN A 54 3.79 -7.32 1.12
N PHE A 55 2.68 -8.02 1.38
CA PHE A 55 1.54 -8.05 0.48
C PHE A 55 0.91 -6.66 0.28
N TYR A 56 0.56 -5.96 1.36
CA TYR A 56 -0.05 -4.63 1.27
C TYR A 56 0.92 -3.56 0.77
N TYR A 57 2.20 -3.67 1.12
CA TYR A 57 3.24 -2.78 0.61
C TYR A 57 3.43 -2.95 -0.91
N GLY A 58 3.43 -4.19 -1.41
CA GLY A 58 3.44 -4.47 -2.84
C GLY A 58 2.22 -3.92 -3.57
N GLN A 59 1.02 -4.03 -2.97
CA GLN A 59 -0.18 -3.40 -3.53
C GLN A 59 -0.04 -1.88 -3.65
N LEU A 60 0.55 -1.21 -2.65
CA LEU A 60 0.80 0.23 -2.72
C LEU A 60 1.77 0.61 -3.83
N GLN A 61 2.83 -0.19 -4.04
CA GLN A 61 3.77 0.04 -5.14
C GLN A 61 3.05 -0.05 -6.50
N ILE A 62 2.27 -1.11 -6.73
CA ILE A 62 1.50 -1.29 -7.96
C ILE A 62 0.51 -0.14 -8.16
N ILE A 63 -0.20 0.29 -7.11
CA ILE A 63 -1.13 1.41 -7.20
C ILE A 63 -0.41 2.70 -7.63
N ASN A 64 0.78 2.97 -7.08
CA ASN A 64 1.57 4.14 -7.45
C ASN A 64 2.06 4.05 -8.90
N GLU A 65 2.48 2.87 -9.36
CA GLU A 65 2.87 2.64 -10.76
C GLU A 65 1.70 2.86 -11.73
N ILE A 66 0.51 2.36 -11.38
CA ILE A 66 -0.70 2.59 -12.18
C ILE A 66 -1.03 4.08 -12.22
N LYS A 67 -1.00 4.78 -11.08
CA LYS A 67 -1.25 6.21 -11.01
C LYS A 67 -0.25 7.04 -11.79
N PHE A 68 1.00 6.62 -11.84
CA PHE A 68 2.04 7.26 -12.66
C PHE A 68 1.82 7.04 -14.16
N SER A 69 1.13 5.95 -14.53
CA SER A 69 0.92 5.54 -15.93
C SER A 69 -0.38 6.03 -16.56
N ILE A 70 -1.28 6.67 -15.79
CA ILE A 70 -2.57 7.20 -16.25
C ILE A 70 -2.57 8.73 -16.35
#